data_AF-D3TAY0-F1
#
_entry.id   AF-D3TAY0-F1
#
_cell.length_a   1.000
_cell.length_b   1.000
_cell.length_c   1.000
_cell.angle_alpha   90.00
_cell.angle_beta   90.00
_cell.angle_gamma   90.00
#
_symmetry.space_group_name_H-M   'P 1'
#
loop_
_entity.id
_entity.type
_entity.pdbx_description
1 polymer ?
#
loop_
_entity_poly.entity_id
_entity_poly.type
_entity_poly.pdbx_seq_one_letter_code
_entity_poly.pdbx_strand_id
1 'polypeptide(L)'
;MIISKDELFVLLNEYYLDGHAEITVSYPFYNLRLFTLNLENFKIENIIEEREFYPFKKKFTGFLRRDMPDYRDLIDSFVSSGIVDFENQEEIDENFELLKKAIADKTIYIKPIFLGIDTNIAYYRIVSRRLKDEFKYVVSQIVVDEIDARIHTKYSWKILRALDNLPYHELVSEFANGSSKEARKAKNAMNEVNFLFDELDAFRAGESTETRDKEIRDREIALQYSNFAKEVDAEIVILTADKDMSFHAQAHGISSVYFKLPHKIYPMKIDPMRIPYLLYDLTVNFGTIKINDTIILSEWRGKDVENYLNEDLKIYNMNDKLAKDIKICRRLKDEL
;
A
#
# COMPACT_ATOMS: atom_id res chain seq x y z
N MET A 1 18.98 -12.51 -0.30
CA MET A 1 18.55 -12.81 1.09
C MET A 1 17.12 -12.34 1.25
N ILE A 2 16.29 -13.04 2.02
CA ILE A 2 14.93 -12.59 2.37
C ILE A 2 15.04 -11.74 3.63
N ILE A 3 14.40 -10.57 3.61
CA ILE A 3 14.40 -9.58 4.69
C ILE A 3 12.98 -9.10 4.96
N SER A 4 12.69 -8.67 6.18
CA SER A 4 11.44 -7.96 6.45
C SER A 4 11.55 -6.51 5.97
N LYS A 5 10.39 -5.85 5.82
CA LYS A 5 10.33 -4.41 5.55
C LYS A 5 11.18 -3.58 6.53
N ASP A 6 11.12 -3.86 7.83
CA ASP A 6 11.80 -3.04 8.85
C ASP A 6 13.32 -3.12 8.72
N GLU A 7 13.84 -4.24 8.19
CA GLU A 7 15.27 -4.43 7.94
C GLU A 7 15.81 -3.56 6.80
N LEU A 8 14.94 -2.87 6.05
CA LEU A 8 15.36 -1.82 5.12
C LEU A 8 16.09 -0.67 5.83
N PHE A 9 15.84 -0.44 7.13
CA PHE A 9 16.66 0.51 7.89
C PHE A 9 18.13 0.10 7.97
N VAL A 10 18.42 -1.20 8.07
CA VAL A 10 19.80 -1.68 8.11
C VAL A 10 20.50 -1.35 6.78
N LEU A 11 19.82 -1.54 5.65
CA LEU A 11 20.33 -1.15 4.33
C LEU A 11 20.62 0.36 4.23
N LEU A 12 19.72 1.20 4.72
CA LEU A 12 19.90 2.66 4.67
C LEU A 12 21.04 3.13 5.59
N ASN A 13 21.13 2.55 6.79
CA ASN A 13 22.22 2.83 7.72
C ASN A 13 23.57 2.42 7.12
N GLU A 14 23.64 1.28 6.46
CA GLU A 14 24.86 0.83 5.78
C GLU A 14 25.30 1.80 4.70
N TYR A 15 24.39 2.29 3.84
CA TYR A 15 24.73 3.34 2.87
C TYR A 15 25.25 4.60 3.54
N TYR A 16 24.60 5.05 4.62
CA TYR A 16 25.04 6.24 5.34
C TYR A 16 26.43 6.07 5.95
N LEU A 17 26.69 4.93 6.60
CA LEU A 17 27.99 4.61 7.22
C LEU A 17 29.11 4.43 6.20
N ASP A 18 28.79 3.99 4.98
CA ASP A 18 29.74 3.89 3.86
C ASP A 18 29.99 5.27 3.18
N GLY A 19 29.42 6.35 3.73
CA GLY A 19 29.68 7.73 3.32
C GLY A 19 28.71 8.28 2.28
N HIS A 20 27.60 7.60 2.00
CA HIS A 20 26.57 8.12 1.10
C HIS A 20 25.62 9.06 1.86
N ALA A 21 25.73 10.37 1.59
CA ALA A 21 24.79 11.37 2.10
C ALA A 21 23.40 11.29 1.43
N GLU A 22 23.32 10.70 0.24
CA GLU A 22 22.10 10.49 -0.51
C GLU A 22 22.05 9.11 -1.18
N ILE A 23 20.84 8.60 -1.36
CA ILE A 23 20.57 7.39 -2.12
C ILE A 23 19.68 7.71 -3.32
N THR A 24 19.88 6.97 -4.41
CA THR A 24 19.03 7.05 -5.60
C THR A 24 18.11 5.84 -5.66
N VAL A 25 16.80 6.08 -5.69
CA VAL A 25 15.79 5.04 -5.90
C VAL A 25 15.37 5.05 -7.36
N SER A 26 15.43 3.89 -8.01
CA SER A 26 15.19 3.74 -9.45
C SER A 26 14.39 2.48 -9.77
N TYR A 27 13.70 2.49 -10.91
CA TYR A 27 13.08 1.32 -11.49
C TYR A 27 14.01 0.68 -12.52
N PRO A 28 14.58 -0.51 -12.25
CA PRO A 28 15.66 -1.07 -13.05
C PRO A 28 15.22 -1.41 -14.49
N PHE A 29 14.01 -1.94 -14.69
CA PHE A 29 13.54 -2.36 -16.02
C PHE A 29 13.37 -1.19 -17.01
N TYR A 30 13.20 0.05 -16.53
CA TYR A 30 13.21 1.25 -17.37
C TYR A 30 14.52 2.02 -17.28
N ASN A 31 15.45 1.59 -16.43
CA ASN A 31 16.63 2.37 -16.03
C ASN A 31 16.24 3.82 -15.64
N LEU A 32 15.17 3.93 -14.86
CA LEU A 32 14.47 5.19 -14.62
C LEU A 32 14.63 5.58 -13.16
N ARG A 33 15.28 6.72 -12.89
CA ARG A 33 15.37 7.27 -11.54
C ARG A 33 14.00 7.77 -11.09
N LEU A 34 13.51 7.28 -9.96
CA LEU A 34 12.22 7.69 -9.40
C LEU A 34 12.37 8.93 -8.51
N PHE A 35 13.36 8.95 -7.62
CA PHE A 35 13.70 10.09 -6.77
C PHE A 35 15.08 9.88 -6.11
N THR A 36 15.56 10.90 -5.42
CA THR A 36 16.72 10.83 -4.51
C THR A 36 16.26 11.07 -3.08
N LEU A 37 16.80 10.34 -2.11
CA LEU A 37 16.57 10.55 -0.68
C LEU A 37 17.88 10.95 -0.01
N ASN A 38 17.90 12.13 0.58
CA ASN A 38 19.00 12.58 1.43
C ASN A 38 18.87 11.93 2.82
N LEU A 39 19.92 11.22 3.25
CA LEU A 39 19.93 10.47 4.50
C LEU A 39 20.31 11.32 5.72
N GLU A 40 20.92 12.49 5.53
CA GLU A 40 21.29 13.40 6.63
C GLU A 40 20.09 14.21 7.13
N ASN A 41 19.23 14.65 6.21
CA ASN A 41 18.10 15.53 6.52
C ASN A 41 16.73 14.94 6.18
N PHE A 42 16.70 13.69 5.70
CA PHE A 42 15.51 12.93 5.35
C PHE A 42 14.58 13.71 4.40
N LYS A 43 15.15 14.20 3.31
CA LYS A 43 14.44 14.93 2.26
C LYS A 43 14.41 14.13 0.97
N ILE A 44 13.21 13.96 0.42
CA ILE A 44 13.01 13.42 -0.94
C ILE A 44 13.13 14.58 -1.93
N GLU A 45 13.97 14.38 -2.95
CA GLU A 45 14.24 15.36 -4.00
C GLU A 45 14.28 14.68 -5.37
N ASN A 46 14.37 15.49 -6.43
CA ASN A 46 14.53 15.02 -7.80
C ASN A 46 13.48 13.96 -8.23
N ILE A 47 12.24 14.14 -7.78
CA ILE A 47 11.14 13.24 -8.09
C ILE A 47 10.84 13.30 -9.58
N ILE A 48 10.73 12.13 -10.18
CA ILE A 48 10.41 11.94 -11.59
C ILE A 48 9.07 12.58 -11.98
N GLU A 49 8.97 13.06 -13.21
CA GLU A 49 7.72 13.57 -13.77
C GLU A 49 6.94 12.49 -14.55
N GLU A 50 5.60 12.62 -14.56
CA GLU A 50 4.73 11.70 -15.31
C GLU A 50 5.17 11.50 -16.75
N ARG A 51 5.65 12.57 -17.39
CA ARG A 51 6.02 12.55 -18.80
C ARG A 51 7.15 11.56 -19.12
N GLU A 52 7.98 11.25 -18.14
CA GLU A 52 9.15 10.38 -18.28
C GLU A 52 8.78 8.89 -18.38
N PHE A 53 7.56 8.51 -17.95
CA PHE A 53 7.05 7.15 -18.10
C PHE A 53 6.52 6.85 -19.51
N TYR A 54 6.04 7.86 -20.26
CA TYR A 54 5.38 7.64 -21.56
C TYR A 54 6.25 6.90 -22.60
N PRO A 55 7.54 7.22 -22.80
CA PRO A 55 8.36 6.55 -23.79
C PRO A 55 8.48 5.04 -23.54
N PHE A 56 8.49 4.63 -22.27
CA PHE A 56 8.60 3.22 -21.87
C PHE A 56 7.26 2.50 -21.99
N LYS A 57 6.17 3.13 -21.52
CA LYS A 57 4.82 2.52 -21.57
C LYS A 57 4.36 2.28 -23.01
N LYS A 58 4.79 3.12 -23.95
CA LYS A 58 4.50 2.94 -25.40
C LYS A 58 5.18 1.72 -26.02
N LYS A 59 6.21 1.14 -25.40
CA LYS A 59 6.90 -0.07 -25.90
C LYS A 59 6.06 -1.34 -25.71
N PHE A 60 5.05 -1.30 -24.84
CA PHE A 60 4.22 -2.45 -24.51
C PHE A 60 2.79 -2.30 -25.04
N THR A 61 2.13 -3.43 -25.26
CA THR A 61 0.73 -3.51 -25.67
C THR A 61 -0.04 -4.50 -24.79
N GLY A 62 -1.37 -4.46 -24.86
CA GLY A 62 -2.24 -5.41 -24.16
C GLY A 62 -2.01 -5.45 -22.64
N PHE A 63 -1.86 -6.66 -22.10
CA PHE A 63 -1.67 -6.91 -20.67
C PHE A 63 -0.47 -6.15 -20.10
N LEU A 64 0.71 -6.25 -20.72
CA LEU A 64 1.93 -5.61 -20.22
C LEU A 64 1.83 -4.09 -20.16
N ARG A 65 1.14 -3.45 -21.10
CA ARG A 65 0.94 -1.99 -21.05
C ARG A 65 0.18 -1.54 -19.79
N ARG A 66 -0.75 -2.37 -19.30
CA ARG A 66 -1.52 -2.10 -18.07
C ARG A 66 -0.75 -2.48 -16.82
N ASP A 67 -0.06 -3.61 -16.90
CA ASP A 67 0.59 -4.22 -15.76
C ASP A 67 1.95 -3.58 -15.42
N MET A 68 2.64 -2.98 -16.40
CA MET A 68 3.88 -2.27 -16.10
C MET A 68 3.62 -1.02 -15.23
N PRO A 69 4.53 -0.68 -14.31
CA PRO A 69 4.36 0.47 -13.41
C PRO A 69 4.36 1.81 -14.15
N ASP A 70 3.63 2.77 -13.61
CA ASP A 70 3.63 4.16 -14.09
C ASP A 70 3.69 5.20 -12.96
N TYR A 71 3.49 6.47 -13.31
CA TYR A 71 3.52 7.57 -12.35
C TYR A 71 2.44 7.48 -11.28
N ARG A 72 1.29 6.87 -11.58
CA ARG A 72 0.23 6.70 -10.59
C ARG A 72 0.63 5.67 -9.54
N ASP A 73 1.32 4.60 -9.96
CA ASP A 73 1.90 3.62 -9.02
C ASP A 73 2.96 4.26 -8.10
N LEU A 74 3.68 5.28 -8.57
CA LEU A 74 4.56 6.10 -7.73
C LEU A 74 3.76 6.88 -6.69
N ILE A 75 2.73 7.63 -7.11
CA ILE A 75 1.84 8.38 -6.19
C ILE A 75 1.21 7.45 -5.16
N ASP A 76 0.63 6.34 -5.60
CA ASP A 76 -0.01 5.35 -4.73
C ASP A 76 0.96 4.86 -3.65
N SER A 77 2.25 4.68 -3.97
CA SER A 77 3.29 4.26 -3.00
C SER A 77 3.59 5.34 -1.95
N PHE A 78 3.60 6.61 -2.34
CA PHE A 78 3.81 7.73 -1.42
C PHE A 78 2.60 7.97 -0.50
N VAL A 79 1.38 7.77 -1.03
CA VAL A 79 0.14 7.87 -0.25
C VAL A 79 0.04 6.70 0.73
N SER A 80 0.23 5.47 0.25
CA SER A 80 0.11 4.26 1.08
C SER A 80 1.19 4.11 2.14
N SER A 81 2.36 4.70 1.94
CA SER A 81 3.40 4.74 2.98
C SER A 81 3.12 5.73 4.12
N GLY A 82 2.14 6.61 3.93
CA GLY A 82 1.81 7.66 4.89
C GLY A 82 2.71 8.90 4.80
N ILE A 83 3.53 9.03 3.75
CA ILE A 83 4.44 10.17 3.56
C ILE A 83 3.75 11.38 2.95
N VAL A 84 2.93 11.14 1.92
CA VAL A 84 2.18 12.21 1.25
C VAL A 84 0.76 12.22 1.80
N ASP A 85 0.36 13.40 2.27
CA ASP A 85 -0.98 13.65 2.77
C ASP A 85 -1.98 13.84 1.64
N PHE A 86 -3.26 13.74 1.98
CA PHE A 86 -4.36 13.94 1.06
C PHE A 86 -4.54 15.42 0.76
N GLU A 87 -5.11 15.75 -0.41
CA GLU A 87 -5.33 17.16 -0.78
C GLU A 87 -6.29 17.89 0.17
N ASN A 88 -7.16 17.15 0.87
CA ASN A 88 -8.09 17.65 1.88
C ASN A 88 -7.72 17.19 3.30
N GLN A 89 -6.42 17.11 3.62
CA GLN A 89 -5.96 16.65 4.93
C GLN A 89 -6.59 17.42 6.10
N GLU A 90 -6.73 18.75 6.00
CA GLU A 90 -7.36 19.57 7.04
C GLU A 90 -8.81 19.14 7.33
N GLU A 91 -9.61 18.86 6.29
CA GLU A 91 -11.00 18.38 6.42
C GLU A 91 -11.05 16.98 7.05
N ILE A 92 -10.10 16.11 6.69
CA ILE A 92 -9.99 14.78 7.27
C ILE A 92 -9.69 14.87 8.76
N ASP A 93 -8.72 15.70 9.14
CA ASP A 93 -8.31 15.91 10.54
C ASP A 93 -9.46 16.48 11.37
N GLU A 94 -10.18 17.48 10.84
CA GLU A 94 -11.38 18.04 11.49
C GLU A 94 -12.46 16.99 11.72
N ASN A 95 -12.74 16.14 10.73
CA ASN A 95 -13.71 15.05 10.88
C ASN A 95 -13.28 14.06 11.96
N PHE A 96 -12.02 13.63 11.99
CA PHE A 96 -11.55 12.71 13.03
C PHE A 96 -11.55 13.33 14.43
N GLU A 97 -11.23 14.61 14.57
CA GLU A 97 -11.36 15.32 15.84
C GLU A 97 -12.81 15.39 16.34
N LEU A 98 -13.77 15.59 15.43
CA LEU A 98 -15.19 15.53 15.77
C LEU A 98 -15.61 14.13 16.23
N LEU A 99 -15.14 13.08 15.54
CA LEU A 99 -15.42 11.69 15.93
C LEU A 99 -14.83 11.35 17.30
N LYS A 100 -13.58 11.76 17.57
CA LYS A 100 -12.94 11.56 18.88
C LYS A 100 -13.71 12.26 19.99
N LYS A 101 -14.15 13.50 19.77
CA LYS A 101 -15.00 14.23 20.73
C LYS A 101 -16.34 13.53 20.97
N ALA A 102 -16.99 13.04 19.91
CA ALA A 102 -18.25 12.31 20.03
C ALA A 102 -18.09 10.99 20.80
N ILE A 103 -16.99 10.27 20.61
CA ILE A 103 -16.68 9.03 21.35
C ILE A 103 -16.41 9.33 22.83
N ALA A 104 -15.71 10.43 23.12
CA ALA A 104 -15.37 10.83 24.49
C ALA A 104 -16.57 11.35 25.27
N ASP A 105 -17.46 12.12 24.63
CA ASP A 105 -18.63 12.73 25.26
C ASP A 105 -19.90 11.89 25.07
N LYS A 106 -20.09 10.92 25.98
CA LYS A 106 -21.27 10.05 26.03
C LYS A 106 -22.58 10.77 26.36
N THR A 107 -22.55 12.07 26.69
CA THR A 107 -23.77 12.87 26.89
C THR A 107 -24.33 13.39 25.56
N ILE A 108 -23.47 13.52 24.54
CA ILE A 108 -23.81 13.97 23.19
C ILE A 108 -24.13 12.78 22.27
N TYR A 109 -23.36 11.69 22.38
CA TYR A 109 -23.55 10.48 21.57
C TYR A 109 -23.63 9.23 22.45
N ILE A 110 -24.80 8.58 22.42
CA ILE A 110 -25.06 7.37 23.22
C ILE A 110 -24.61 6.11 22.48
N LYS A 111 -24.58 6.14 21.15
CA LYS A 111 -24.25 5.00 20.29
C LYS A 111 -22.74 4.87 20.06
N PRO A 112 -22.20 3.64 20.04
CA PRO A 112 -20.82 3.43 19.61
C PRO A 112 -20.62 3.84 18.15
N ILE A 113 -19.43 4.35 17.83
CA ILE A 113 -19.05 4.75 16.47
C ILE A 113 -18.07 3.71 15.91
N PHE A 114 -18.32 3.26 14.68
CA PHE A 114 -17.44 2.37 13.92
C PHE A 114 -17.00 3.03 12.62
N LEU A 115 -15.77 2.76 12.21
CA LEU A 115 -15.27 3.12 10.89
C LEU A 115 -15.45 1.95 9.93
N GLY A 116 -16.25 2.16 8.89
CA GLY A 116 -16.36 1.26 7.76
C GLY A 116 -15.29 1.59 6.73
N ILE A 117 -14.67 0.60 6.08
CA ILE A 117 -13.71 0.86 5.00
C ILE A 117 -14.30 0.54 3.62
N ASP A 118 -13.99 1.35 2.63
CA ASP A 118 -14.13 1.01 1.21
C ASP A 118 -12.91 0.21 0.71
N THR A 119 -13.03 -0.47 -0.43
CA THR A 119 -11.95 -1.22 -1.08
C THR A 119 -10.70 -0.34 -1.26
N ASN A 120 -10.85 0.90 -1.73
CA ASN A 120 -9.70 1.78 -1.97
C ASN A 120 -8.93 2.13 -0.70
N ILE A 121 -9.60 2.19 0.46
CA ILE A 121 -8.96 2.47 1.75
C ILE A 121 -8.00 1.33 2.13
N ALA A 122 -8.36 0.08 1.82
CA ALA A 122 -7.46 -1.05 1.99
C ALA A 122 -6.23 -0.97 1.08
N TYR A 123 -6.42 -0.60 -0.19
CA TYR A 123 -5.31 -0.41 -1.14
C TYR A 123 -4.34 0.71 -0.73
N TYR A 124 -4.86 1.78 -0.10
CA TYR A 124 -4.05 2.88 0.41
C TYR A 124 -3.56 2.68 1.85
N ARG A 125 -3.85 1.52 2.47
CA ARG A 125 -3.36 1.15 3.80
C ARG A 125 -3.57 2.21 4.88
N ILE A 126 -4.69 2.92 4.78
CA ILE A 126 -4.94 4.10 5.61
C ILE A 126 -4.96 3.74 7.10
N VAL A 127 -5.54 2.58 7.44
CA VAL A 127 -5.75 2.22 8.84
C VAL A 127 -4.43 1.88 9.50
N SER A 128 -3.69 0.89 9.02
CA SER A 128 -2.42 0.46 9.63
C SER A 128 -1.34 1.56 9.61
N ARG A 129 -1.42 2.51 8.67
CA ARG A 129 -0.40 3.55 8.50
C ARG A 129 -0.74 4.85 9.21
N ARG A 130 -2.02 5.21 9.30
CA ARG A 130 -2.43 6.54 9.80
C ARG A 130 -3.32 6.48 11.04
N LEU A 131 -4.28 5.55 11.10
CA LEU A 131 -5.31 5.56 12.15
C LEU A 131 -5.07 4.55 13.28
N LYS A 132 -4.51 3.39 12.98
CA LYS A 132 -4.18 2.31 13.93
C LYS A 132 -5.36 1.94 14.84
N ASP A 133 -5.14 1.87 16.14
CA ASP A 133 -6.08 1.43 17.19
C ASP A 133 -6.96 2.57 17.75
N GLU A 134 -6.99 3.73 17.10
CA GLU A 134 -7.76 4.89 17.58
C GLU A 134 -9.28 4.69 17.53
N PHE A 135 -9.78 3.74 16.73
CA PHE A 135 -11.21 3.52 16.48
C PHE A 135 -11.56 2.04 16.46
N LYS A 136 -12.87 1.76 16.50
CA LYS A 136 -13.41 0.43 16.17
C LYS A 136 -13.74 0.36 14.69
N TYR A 137 -13.52 -0.80 14.09
CA TYR A 137 -13.65 -0.99 12.65
C TYR A 137 -14.71 -2.03 12.29
N VAL A 138 -15.27 -1.86 11.11
CA VAL A 138 -16.17 -2.84 10.47
C VAL A 138 -15.80 -2.93 8.99
N VAL A 139 -15.81 -4.15 8.45
CA VAL A 139 -15.45 -4.42 7.05
C VAL A 139 -16.59 -5.19 6.40
N SER A 140 -17.10 -4.65 5.30
CA SER A 140 -18.08 -5.32 4.45
C SER A 140 -17.46 -6.58 3.81
N GLN A 141 -18.23 -7.69 3.76
CA GLN A 141 -17.80 -8.90 3.06
C GLN A 141 -17.50 -8.64 1.58
N ILE A 142 -18.25 -7.73 0.94
CA ILE A 142 -18.05 -7.37 -0.46
C ILE A 142 -16.66 -6.78 -0.67
N VAL A 143 -16.18 -5.93 0.24
CA VAL A 143 -14.82 -5.34 0.19
C VAL A 143 -13.75 -6.44 0.23
N VAL A 144 -13.92 -7.43 1.10
CA VAL A 144 -13.01 -8.59 1.17
C VAL A 144 -13.01 -9.36 -0.15
N ASP A 145 -14.19 -9.64 -0.71
CA ASP A 145 -14.35 -10.38 -1.96
C ASP A 145 -13.76 -9.62 -3.17
N GLU A 146 -13.86 -8.29 -3.19
CA GLU A 146 -13.27 -7.45 -4.23
C GLU A 146 -11.75 -7.53 -4.27
N ILE A 147 -11.12 -7.58 -3.10
CA ILE A 147 -9.68 -7.69 -2.97
C ILE A 147 -9.25 -9.11 -3.38
N ASP A 148 -9.89 -10.14 -2.83
CA ASP A 148 -9.57 -11.55 -3.12
C ASP A 148 -9.65 -11.86 -4.62
N ALA A 149 -10.71 -11.37 -5.30
CA ALA A 149 -10.89 -11.57 -6.74
C ALA A 149 -9.72 -11.05 -7.60
N ARG A 150 -8.91 -10.10 -7.09
CA ARG A 150 -7.75 -9.54 -7.79
C ARG A 150 -6.43 -10.29 -7.53
N ILE A 151 -6.37 -11.22 -6.57
CA ILE A 151 -5.14 -11.92 -6.15
C ILE A 151 -4.65 -12.97 -7.16
N HIS A 152 -5.53 -13.50 -8.03
CA HIS A 152 -5.24 -14.70 -8.82
C HIS A 152 -4.38 -14.49 -10.08
N THR A 153 -4.13 -13.24 -10.49
CA THR A 153 -3.42 -12.98 -11.75
C THR A 153 -1.92 -13.23 -11.62
N LYS A 154 -1.38 -14.12 -12.46
CA LYS A 154 0.04 -14.52 -12.45
C LYS A 154 0.72 -14.27 -13.79
N TYR A 155 2.03 -14.02 -13.76
CA TYR A 155 2.83 -13.97 -14.97
C TYR A 155 3.05 -15.37 -15.55
N SER A 156 2.76 -15.52 -16.84
CA SER A 156 3.18 -16.69 -17.61
C SER A 156 4.57 -16.46 -18.23
N TRP A 157 5.31 -17.53 -18.49
CA TRP A 157 6.57 -17.48 -19.24
C TRP A 157 6.44 -16.78 -20.59
N LYS A 158 5.30 -16.93 -21.27
CA LYS A 158 5.04 -16.27 -22.55
C LYS A 158 4.99 -14.74 -22.42
N ILE A 159 4.40 -14.24 -21.34
CA ILE A 159 4.34 -12.81 -21.05
C ILE A 159 5.75 -12.29 -20.71
N LEU A 160 6.48 -13.03 -19.87
CA LEU A 160 7.80 -12.63 -19.41
C LEU A 160 8.84 -12.55 -20.54
N ARG A 161 8.77 -13.42 -21.55
CA ARG A 161 9.66 -13.34 -22.73
C ARG A 161 9.57 -12.01 -23.48
N ALA A 162 8.44 -11.31 -23.40
CA ALA A 162 8.31 -9.98 -23.99
C ALA A 162 9.12 -8.90 -23.24
N LEU A 163 9.68 -9.24 -22.07
CA LEU A 163 10.52 -8.37 -21.24
C LEU A 163 12.02 -8.69 -21.39
N ASP A 164 12.41 -9.70 -22.19
CA ASP A 164 13.80 -10.17 -22.30
C ASP A 164 14.77 -9.10 -22.82
N ASN A 165 14.28 -8.07 -23.52
CA ASN A 165 15.09 -6.98 -24.06
C ASN A 165 15.23 -5.78 -23.09
N LEU A 166 14.66 -5.87 -21.88
CA LEU A 166 14.77 -4.81 -20.90
C LEU A 166 16.10 -4.90 -20.14
N PRO A 167 16.64 -3.77 -19.65
CA PRO A 167 17.71 -3.80 -18.65
C PRO A 167 17.33 -4.70 -17.47
N TYR A 168 18.31 -5.41 -16.90
CA TYR A 168 18.09 -6.34 -15.79
C TYR A 168 17.13 -7.51 -16.08
N HIS A 169 16.96 -7.89 -17.35
CA HIS A 169 16.08 -9.00 -17.76
C HIS A 169 16.33 -10.33 -17.02
N GLU A 170 17.54 -10.56 -16.49
CA GLU A 170 17.86 -11.73 -15.68
C GLU A 170 16.93 -11.85 -14.45
N LEU A 171 16.48 -10.72 -13.91
CA LEU A 171 15.53 -10.65 -12.79
C LEU A 171 14.10 -11.02 -13.21
N VAL A 172 13.75 -10.89 -14.50
CA VAL A 172 12.39 -11.22 -14.99
C VAL A 172 12.05 -12.68 -14.70
N SER A 173 13.06 -13.56 -14.70
CA SER A 173 12.89 -14.97 -14.37
C SER A 173 12.39 -15.18 -12.93
N GLU A 174 12.66 -14.27 -12.00
CA GLU A 174 12.16 -14.32 -10.61
C GLU A 174 10.64 -14.15 -10.54
N PHE A 175 10.04 -13.48 -11.52
CA PHE A 175 8.59 -13.25 -11.60
C PHE A 175 7.84 -14.42 -12.26
N ALA A 176 8.53 -15.49 -12.69
CA ALA A 176 7.89 -16.63 -13.33
C ALA A 176 6.90 -17.33 -12.40
N ASN A 177 5.63 -17.40 -12.82
CA ASN A 177 4.49 -17.84 -12.01
C ASN A 177 4.24 -17.01 -10.73
N GLY A 178 4.90 -15.85 -10.60
CA GLY A 178 4.65 -14.85 -9.55
C GLY A 178 3.44 -13.99 -9.85
N SER A 179 3.02 -13.17 -8.88
CA SER A 179 1.86 -12.29 -9.02
C SER A 179 2.14 -11.11 -9.96
N SER A 180 1.14 -10.77 -10.77
CA SER A 180 1.13 -9.54 -11.56
C SER A 180 1.05 -8.29 -10.67
N LYS A 181 1.17 -7.09 -11.24
CA LYS A 181 1.09 -5.83 -10.46
C LYS A 181 -0.18 -5.75 -9.65
N GLU A 182 -1.34 -5.91 -10.30
CA GLU A 182 -2.65 -5.87 -9.64
C GLU A 182 -2.77 -6.92 -8.53
N ALA A 183 -2.27 -8.14 -8.77
CA ALA A 183 -2.30 -9.20 -7.76
C ALA A 183 -1.39 -8.91 -6.56
N ARG A 184 -0.22 -8.27 -6.78
CA ARG A 184 0.65 -7.82 -5.68
C ARG A 184 0.00 -6.70 -4.86
N LYS A 185 -0.62 -5.73 -5.53
CA LYS A 185 -1.39 -4.65 -4.87
C LYS A 185 -2.55 -5.23 -4.05
N ALA A 186 -3.29 -6.18 -4.61
CA ALA A 186 -4.39 -6.86 -3.93
C ALA A 186 -3.93 -7.65 -2.70
N LYS A 187 -2.80 -8.37 -2.78
CA LYS A 187 -2.22 -9.04 -1.61
C LYS A 187 -1.81 -8.05 -0.52
N ASN A 188 -1.23 -6.91 -0.88
CA ASN A 188 -0.90 -5.85 0.07
C ASN A 188 -2.16 -5.24 0.72
N ALA A 189 -3.23 -5.05 -0.05
CA ALA A 189 -4.53 -4.63 0.47
C ALA A 189 -5.17 -5.70 1.39
N MET A 190 -4.98 -6.99 1.09
CA MET A 190 -5.45 -8.07 1.95
C MET A 190 -4.69 -8.09 3.29
N ASN A 191 -3.39 -7.73 3.32
CA ASN A 191 -2.68 -7.54 4.58
C ASN A 191 -3.31 -6.43 5.45
N GLU A 192 -3.83 -5.36 4.83
CA GLU A 192 -4.56 -4.32 5.56
C GLU A 192 -5.87 -4.85 6.16
N VAL A 193 -6.59 -5.69 5.41
CA VAL A 193 -7.81 -6.35 5.89
C VAL A 193 -7.51 -7.35 7.02
N ASN A 194 -6.42 -8.10 6.90
CA ASN A 194 -5.98 -9.00 7.96
C ASN A 194 -5.56 -8.21 9.20
N PHE A 195 -4.84 -7.10 9.06
CA PHE A 195 -4.54 -6.20 10.17
C PHE A 195 -5.81 -5.70 10.87
N LEU A 196 -6.85 -5.35 10.11
CA LEU A 196 -8.15 -4.95 10.67
C LEU A 196 -8.78 -6.09 11.50
N PHE A 197 -8.81 -7.31 10.99
CA PHE A 197 -9.45 -8.44 11.68
C PHE A 197 -8.61 -9.02 12.83
N ASP A 198 -7.32 -9.20 12.62
CA ASP A 198 -6.42 -9.96 13.50
C ASP A 198 -5.82 -9.08 14.60
N GLU A 199 -5.51 -7.80 14.31
CA GLU A 199 -4.87 -6.89 15.26
C GLU A 199 -5.84 -5.88 15.88
N LEU A 200 -6.91 -5.51 15.17
CA LEU A 200 -7.88 -4.50 15.62
C LEU A 200 -9.28 -5.05 15.90
N ASP A 201 -9.46 -6.37 15.87
CA ASP A 201 -10.72 -7.07 16.15
C ASP A 201 -11.92 -6.49 15.37
N ALA A 202 -11.70 -6.11 14.09
CA ALA A 202 -12.74 -5.51 13.27
C ALA A 202 -13.94 -6.44 13.08
N PHE A 203 -15.14 -5.85 13.04
CA PHE A 203 -16.36 -6.61 12.77
C PHE A 203 -16.51 -6.88 11.28
N ARG A 204 -17.23 -7.94 10.93
CA ARG A 204 -17.63 -8.24 9.56
C ARG A 204 -19.09 -7.86 9.34
N ALA A 205 -19.38 -7.18 8.24
CA ALA A 205 -20.74 -6.77 7.87
C ALA A 205 -21.21 -7.46 6.59
N GLY A 206 -22.43 -7.99 6.62
CA GLY A 206 -23.11 -8.56 5.46
C GLY A 206 -22.50 -9.85 4.90
N GLU A 207 -22.96 -10.21 3.70
CA GLU A 207 -22.60 -11.44 2.99
C GLU A 207 -21.95 -11.13 1.63
N SER A 208 -21.42 -12.16 0.97
CA SER A 208 -20.89 -12.04 -0.38
C SER A 208 -21.97 -11.66 -1.39
N THR A 209 -21.55 -11.04 -2.49
CA THR A 209 -22.44 -10.68 -3.61
C THR A 209 -22.06 -11.43 -4.87
N GLU A 210 -23.06 -11.91 -5.61
CA GLU A 210 -22.84 -12.53 -6.92
C GLU A 210 -22.65 -11.49 -8.04
N THR A 211 -23.04 -10.23 -7.80
CA THR A 211 -22.91 -9.19 -8.81
C THR A 211 -21.45 -8.85 -9.08
N ARG A 212 -21.16 -8.53 -10.34
CA ARG A 212 -19.86 -8.01 -10.79
C ARG A 212 -19.92 -6.56 -11.21
N ASP A 213 -21.10 -5.95 -11.11
CA ASP A 213 -21.31 -4.55 -11.44
C ASP A 213 -20.79 -3.67 -10.29
N LYS A 214 -19.85 -2.78 -10.59
CA LYS A 214 -19.19 -1.94 -9.59
C LYS A 214 -20.19 -0.99 -8.90
N GLU A 215 -21.09 -0.35 -9.66
CA GLU A 215 -22.04 0.61 -9.07
C GLU A 215 -23.04 -0.07 -8.14
N ILE A 216 -23.43 -1.31 -8.49
CA ILE A 216 -24.30 -2.12 -7.61
C ILE A 216 -23.55 -2.49 -6.34
N ARG A 217 -22.28 -2.90 -6.44
CA ARG A 217 -21.44 -3.25 -5.29
C ARG A 217 -21.25 -2.08 -4.34
N ASP A 218 -20.96 -0.89 -4.86
CA ASP A 218 -20.76 0.30 -4.02
C ASP A 218 -22.01 0.63 -3.19
N ARG A 219 -23.20 0.45 -3.78
CA ARG A 219 -24.49 0.58 -3.07
C ARG A 219 -24.71 -0.53 -2.05
N GLU A 220 -24.39 -1.77 -2.40
CA GLU A 220 -24.53 -2.92 -1.50
C GLU A 220 -23.58 -2.80 -0.29
N ILE A 221 -22.36 -2.30 -0.47
CA ILE A 221 -21.42 -2.00 0.62
C ILE A 221 -22.06 -1.00 1.60
N ALA A 222 -22.57 0.13 1.09
CA ALA A 222 -23.26 1.12 1.92
C ALA A 222 -24.49 0.53 2.64
N LEU A 223 -25.25 -0.33 1.96
CA LEU A 223 -26.40 -1.02 2.56
C LEU A 223 -25.96 -1.99 3.67
N GLN A 224 -24.89 -2.76 3.48
CA GLN A 224 -24.37 -3.68 4.50
C GLN A 224 -23.95 -2.94 5.77
N TYR A 225 -23.28 -1.80 5.61
CA TYR A 225 -22.97 -0.92 6.73
C TYR A 225 -24.24 -0.35 7.39
N SER A 226 -25.25 0.06 6.62
CA SER A 226 -26.51 0.57 7.18
C SER A 226 -27.24 -0.49 8.01
N ASN A 227 -27.22 -1.73 7.55
CA ASN A 227 -27.85 -2.84 8.25
C ASN A 227 -27.07 -3.19 9.52
N PHE A 228 -25.73 -3.28 9.45
CA PHE A 228 -24.89 -3.51 10.62
C PHE A 228 -25.12 -2.43 11.69
N ALA A 229 -25.13 -1.14 11.32
CA ALA A 229 -25.40 -0.04 12.23
C ALA A 229 -26.73 -0.21 12.98
N LYS A 230 -27.79 -0.67 12.30
CA LYS A 230 -29.09 -0.93 12.93
C LYS A 230 -29.07 -2.16 13.84
N GLU A 231 -28.38 -3.21 13.45
CA GLU A 231 -28.32 -4.47 14.20
C GLU A 231 -27.60 -4.31 15.54
N VAL A 232 -26.50 -3.55 15.57
CA VAL A 232 -25.70 -3.33 16.79
C VAL A 232 -25.99 -2.01 17.49
N ASP A 233 -27.04 -1.30 17.07
CA ASP A 233 -27.41 0.06 17.52
C ASP A 233 -26.21 1.01 17.59
N ALA A 234 -25.49 1.09 16.48
CA ALA A 234 -24.26 1.85 16.32
C ALA A 234 -24.37 2.89 15.20
N GLU A 235 -23.37 3.75 15.13
CA GLU A 235 -23.18 4.73 14.06
C GLU A 235 -21.96 4.31 13.26
N ILE A 236 -22.06 4.37 11.93
CA ILE A 236 -20.96 4.03 11.03
C ILE A 236 -20.54 5.27 10.26
N VAL A 237 -19.23 5.43 10.10
CA VAL A 237 -18.64 6.41 9.19
C VAL A 237 -17.80 5.66 8.17
N ILE A 238 -18.16 5.76 6.89
CA ILE A 238 -17.43 5.09 5.81
C ILE A 238 -16.21 5.93 5.41
N LEU A 239 -15.03 5.34 5.46
CA LEU A 239 -13.81 5.89 4.87
C LEU A 239 -13.81 5.54 3.38
N THR A 240 -13.58 6.52 2.51
CA THR A 240 -13.50 6.27 1.06
C THR A 240 -12.59 7.25 0.33
N ALA A 241 -11.91 6.78 -0.72
CA ALA A 241 -11.21 7.63 -1.69
C ALA A 241 -11.99 7.76 -3.02
N ASP A 242 -13.19 7.16 -3.10
CA ASP A 242 -14.12 7.30 -4.22
C ASP A 242 -15.22 8.30 -3.85
N LYS A 243 -15.35 9.37 -4.64
CA LYS A 243 -16.34 10.42 -4.38
C LYS A 243 -17.77 9.89 -4.53
N ASP A 244 -17.99 8.92 -5.41
CA ASP A 244 -19.32 8.38 -5.65
C ASP A 244 -19.82 7.53 -4.47
N MET A 245 -18.90 6.88 -3.76
CA MET A 245 -19.20 6.17 -2.51
C MET A 245 -19.78 7.09 -1.43
N SER A 246 -19.32 8.35 -1.32
CA SER A 246 -19.90 9.30 -0.36
C SER A 246 -21.37 9.61 -0.64
N PHE A 247 -21.78 9.65 -1.92
CA PHE A 247 -23.19 9.81 -2.29
C PHE A 247 -24.00 8.56 -1.96
N HIS A 248 -23.44 7.37 -2.17
CA HIS A 248 -24.08 6.11 -1.77
C HIS A 248 -24.25 5.98 -0.25
N ALA A 249 -23.23 6.34 0.52
CA ALA A 249 -23.30 6.38 1.98
C ALA A 249 -24.45 7.31 2.45
N GLN A 250 -24.51 8.52 1.90
CA GLN A 250 -25.55 9.49 2.24
C GLN A 250 -26.95 8.98 1.89
N ALA A 251 -27.12 8.33 0.73
CA ALA A 251 -28.41 7.75 0.32
C ALA A 251 -28.91 6.66 1.28
N HIS A 252 -27.99 6.00 2.00
CA HIS A 252 -28.29 4.98 3.01
C HIS A 252 -28.26 5.51 4.46
N GLY A 253 -28.16 6.84 4.63
CA GLY A 253 -28.20 7.51 5.93
C GLY A 253 -26.92 7.36 6.75
N ILE A 254 -25.78 7.11 6.12
CA ILE A 254 -24.48 6.91 6.77
C ILE A 254 -23.55 8.08 6.40
N SER A 255 -22.78 8.55 7.37
CA SER A 255 -21.70 9.52 7.14
C SER A 255 -20.50 8.90 6.41
N SER A 256 -19.69 9.73 5.77
CA SER A 256 -18.43 9.30 5.18
C SER A 256 -17.32 10.34 5.37
N VAL A 257 -16.07 9.87 5.42
CA VAL A 257 -14.86 10.70 5.33
C VAL A 257 -14.22 10.42 3.98
N TYR A 258 -14.16 11.45 3.15
CA TYR A 258 -13.61 11.37 1.79
C TYR A 258 -12.12 11.74 1.77
N PHE A 259 -11.30 10.87 1.19
CA PHE A 259 -9.86 11.03 1.03
C PHE A 259 -9.54 11.47 -0.40
N LYS A 260 -9.26 12.75 -0.59
CA LYS A 260 -8.92 13.31 -1.92
C LYS A 260 -7.45 13.05 -2.25
N LEU A 261 -7.21 12.15 -3.20
CA LEU A 261 -5.86 11.75 -3.60
C LEU A 261 -5.08 12.91 -4.23
N PRO A 262 -3.76 13.04 -3.94
CA PRO A 262 -2.89 14.01 -4.58
C PRO A 262 -2.65 13.68 -6.06
N HIS A 263 -2.55 14.71 -6.89
CA HIS A 263 -2.22 14.56 -8.31
C HIS A 263 -0.73 14.57 -8.62
N LYS A 264 0.11 15.08 -7.70
CA LYS A 264 1.55 15.23 -7.88
C LYS A 264 2.26 15.15 -6.53
N ILE A 265 3.50 14.65 -6.54
CA ILE A 265 4.39 14.67 -5.39
C ILE A 265 5.39 15.81 -5.56
N TYR A 266 5.66 16.55 -4.49
CA TYR A 266 6.66 17.61 -4.44
C TYR A 266 7.82 17.22 -3.52
N PRO A 267 9.02 17.80 -3.72
CA PRO A 267 10.13 17.59 -2.79
C PRO A 267 9.73 17.95 -1.37
N MET A 268 10.02 17.07 -0.42
CA MET A 268 9.52 17.19 0.95
C MET A 268 10.49 16.56 1.95
N LYS A 269 10.54 17.12 3.16
CA LYS A 269 11.09 16.43 4.32
C LYS A 269 10.09 15.37 4.77
N ILE A 270 10.60 14.24 5.20
CA ILE A 270 9.79 13.10 5.62
C ILE A 270 10.18 12.63 7.01
N ASP A 271 9.23 12.04 7.71
CA ASP A 271 9.51 11.26 8.91
C ASP A 271 10.36 10.04 8.53
N PRO A 272 11.57 9.88 9.09
CA PRO A 272 12.44 8.74 8.80
C PRO A 272 11.76 7.39 9.07
N MET A 273 10.85 7.34 10.05
CA MET A 273 10.10 6.14 10.40
C MET A 273 9.19 5.67 9.27
N ARG A 274 8.91 6.52 8.28
CA ARG A 274 8.07 6.20 7.12
C ARG A 274 8.83 5.67 5.91
N ILE A 275 10.16 5.77 5.91
CA ILE A 275 10.99 5.37 4.75
C ILE A 275 10.83 3.88 4.41
N PRO A 276 10.86 2.91 5.36
CA PRO A 276 10.69 1.50 5.02
C PRO A 276 9.33 1.21 4.40
N TYR A 277 8.25 1.87 4.87
CA TYR A 277 6.93 1.74 4.27
C TYR A 277 6.94 2.21 2.82
N LEU A 278 7.55 3.37 2.54
CA LEU A 278 7.68 3.87 1.17
C LEU A 278 8.45 2.91 0.27
N LEU A 279 9.62 2.46 0.72
CA LEU A 279 10.45 1.55 -0.07
C LEU A 279 9.76 0.20 -0.30
N TYR A 280 9.05 -0.32 0.71
CA TYR A 280 8.25 -1.53 0.57
C TYR A 280 7.10 -1.35 -0.41
N ASP A 281 6.25 -0.34 -0.24
CA ASP A 281 5.07 -0.11 -1.09
C ASP A 281 5.50 0.21 -2.54
N LEU A 282 6.61 0.93 -2.74
CA LEU A 282 7.25 1.09 -4.04
C LEU A 282 7.66 -0.25 -4.63
N THR A 283 8.33 -1.10 -3.86
CA THR A 283 8.78 -2.42 -4.34
C THR A 283 7.59 -3.30 -4.71
N VAL A 284 6.49 -3.25 -3.96
CA VAL A 284 5.24 -3.99 -4.27
C VAL A 284 4.64 -3.49 -5.58
N ASN A 285 4.43 -2.18 -5.70
CA ASN A 285 3.80 -1.55 -6.85
C ASN A 285 4.65 -1.71 -8.12
N PHE A 286 5.97 -1.56 -8.02
CA PHE A 286 6.89 -1.70 -9.14
C PHE A 286 7.33 -3.15 -9.41
N GLY A 287 7.06 -4.07 -8.48
CA GLY A 287 7.61 -5.44 -8.48
C GLY A 287 9.08 -5.50 -8.05
N THR A 288 9.86 -4.50 -8.44
CA THR A 288 11.26 -4.34 -8.06
C THR A 288 11.65 -2.87 -8.05
N ILE A 289 12.58 -2.51 -7.16
CA ILE A 289 13.29 -1.25 -7.20
C ILE A 289 14.79 -1.50 -7.04
N LYS A 290 15.57 -0.50 -7.41
CA LYS A 290 17.02 -0.46 -7.20
C LYS A 290 17.36 0.77 -6.37
N ILE A 291 18.01 0.56 -5.24
CA ILE A 291 18.54 1.60 -4.36
C ILE A 291 20.05 1.61 -4.55
N ASN A 292 20.61 2.68 -5.12
CA ASN A 292 22.02 2.74 -5.52
C ASN A 292 22.43 1.52 -6.36
N ASP A 293 23.11 0.53 -5.79
CA ASP A 293 23.57 -0.73 -6.40
C ASP A 293 22.78 -1.97 -5.94
N THR A 294 21.98 -1.84 -4.87
CA THR A 294 21.18 -2.92 -4.30
C THR A 294 19.83 -3.04 -5.01
N ILE A 295 19.44 -4.26 -5.37
CA ILE A 295 18.17 -4.56 -6.02
C ILE A 295 17.25 -5.24 -5.02
N ILE A 296 16.00 -4.77 -4.95
CA ILE A 296 14.98 -5.27 -4.03
C ILE A 296 13.80 -5.78 -4.85
N LEU A 297 13.32 -6.97 -4.51
CA LEU A 297 12.22 -7.66 -5.17
C LEU A 297 11.07 -7.86 -4.17
N SER A 298 9.85 -7.50 -4.57
CA SER A 298 8.63 -7.84 -3.81
C SER A 298 8.07 -9.20 -4.22
N GLU A 299 8.55 -9.76 -5.32
CA GLU A 299 8.13 -11.03 -5.89
C GLU A 299 9.36 -11.82 -6.32
N TRP A 300 9.37 -13.12 -6.03
CA TRP A 300 10.45 -14.02 -6.41
C TRP A 300 9.96 -15.47 -6.48
N ARG A 301 10.75 -16.34 -7.13
CA ARG A 301 10.38 -17.76 -7.23
C ARG A 301 10.41 -18.39 -5.84
N GLY A 302 9.28 -18.95 -5.45
CA GLY A 302 9.12 -19.61 -4.15
C GLY A 302 8.67 -18.69 -3.03
N LYS A 303 8.27 -17.44 -3.30
CA LYS A 303 7.56 -16.61 -2.33
C LYS A 303 6.22 -17.27 -1.96
N ASP A 304 5.99 -17.50 -0.68
CA ASP A 304 4.79 -18.13 -0.16
C ASP A 304 3.87 -17.12 0.57
N VAL A 305 2.77 -17.64 1.13
CA VAL A 305 1.76 -16.82 1.83
C VAL A 305 2.34 -16.13 3.06
N GLU A 306 3.16 -16.83 3.84
CA GLU A 306 3.78 -16.28 5.05
C GLU A 306 4.70 -15.11 4.71
N ASN A 307 5.47 -15.21 3.62
CA ASN A 307 6.27 -14.08 3.13
C ASN A 307 5.43 -12.88 2.68
N TYR A 308 4.20 -13.06 2.19
CA TYR A 308 3.33 -11.92 1.90
C TYR A 308 2.80 -11.30 3.19
N LEU A 309 2.34 -12.11 4.14
CA LEU A 309 1.81 -11.63 5.42
C LEU A 309 2.87 -10.88 6.23
N ASN A 310 4.11 -11.38 6.24
CA ASN A 310 5.25 -10.75 6.92
C ASN A 310 5.84 -9.56 6.15
N GLU A 311 5.29 -9.21 4.98
CA GLU A 311 5.79 -8.11 4.14
C GLU A 311 7.26 -8.28 3.75
N ASP A 312 7.66 -9.54 3.50
CA ASP A 312 9.04 -9.88 3.19
C ASP A 312 9.44 -9.44 1.78
N LEU A 313 10.69 -9.02 1.66
CA LEU A 313 11.36 -8.62 0.44
C LEU A 313 12.58 -9.49 0.19
N LYS A 314 12.96 -9.69 -1.07
CA LYS A 314 14.21 -10.36 -1.44
C LYS A 314 15.22 -9.32 -1.92
N ILE A 315 16.33 -9.21 -1.21
CA ILE A 315 17.50 -8.45 -1.67
C ILE A 315 18.34 -9.32 -2.60
N TYR A 316 18.68 -8.75 -3.74
CA TYR A 316 19.61 -9.27 -4.74
C TYR A 316 20.91 -8.43 -4.73
N ASN A 317 22.06 -9.08 -4.99
CA ASN A 317 23.40 -8.48 -4.91
C ASN A 317 23.75 -7.89 -3.53
N MET A 318 23.36 -8.58 -2.45
CA MET A 318 23.72 -8.18 -1.09
C MET A 318 25.22 -8.37 -0.82
N ASN A 319 25.88 -7.37 -0.22
CA ASN A 319 27.26 -7.52 0.24
C ASN A 319 27.33 -8.27 1.59
N ASP A 320 28.50 -8.83 1.92
CA ASP A 320 28.68 -9.65 3.13
C ASP A 320 28.50 -8.86 4.45
N LYS A 321 28.76 -7.55 4.41
CA LYS A 321 28.64 -6.65 5.57
C LYS A 321 27.16 -6.50 5.96
N LEU A 322 26.32 -6.07 5.01
CA LEU A 322 24.87 -5.98 5.18
C LEU A 322 24.25 -7.32 5.60
N ALA A 323 24.71 -8.43 5.01
CA ALA A 323 24.26 -9.77 5.38
C ALA A 323 24.50 -10.09 6.87
N LYS A 324 25.67 -9.67 7.38
CA LYS A 324 26.07 -9.87 8.76
C LYS A 324 25.29 -8.96 9.70
N ASP A 325 25.10 -7.70 9.33
CA ASP A 325 24.42 -6.73 10.19
C ASP A 325 22.94 -7.06 10.34
N ILE A 326 22.27 -7.50 9.27
CA ILE A 326 20.89 -8.00 9.37
C ILE A 326 20.81 -9.20 10.33
N LYS A 327 21.73 -10.17 10.24
CA LYS A 327 21.76 -11.32 11.15
C LYS A 327 21.98 -10.91 12.61
N ILE A 328 22.80 -9.90 12.85
CA ILE A 328 23.02 -9.35 14.19
C ILE A 328 21.74 -8.70 14.71
N CYS A 329 21.09 -7.85 13.91
CA CYS A 329 19.84 -7.19 14.28
C CYS A 329 18.73 -8.20 14.59
N ARG A 330 18.60 -9.28 13.81
CA ARG A 330 17.64 -10.37 14.10
C ARG A 330 17.88 -11.00 15.47
N ARG A 331 19.13 -11.38 15.76
CA ARG A 331 19.48 -11.99 17.05
C ARG A 331 19.18 -11.06 18.23
N LEU A 332 19.47 -9.77 18.09
CA LEU A 332 19.18 -8.79 19.13
C LEU A 332 17.67 -8.62 19.35
N LYS A 333 16.85 -8.73 18.30
CA LYS A 333 15.40 -8.67 18.41
C LYS A 333 14.82 -9.88 19.14
N ASP A 334 15.39 -11.07 18.96
CA ASP A 334 14.95 -12.30 19.64
C ASP A 334 15.35 -12.34 21.13
N GLU A 335 16.33 -11.53 21.54
CA GLU A 335 16.81 -11.41 22.92
C GLU A 335 16.07 -10.34 23.75
N LEU A 336 15.24 -9.51 23.10
CA LEU A 336 14.39 -8.47 23.70
C LEU A 336 12.96 -8.96 23.87
#